data_AF-A0A944EUN1-F1
#
_entry.id   AF-A0A944EUN1-F1
#
_cell.length_a   1.000
_cell.length_b   1.000
_cell.length_c   1.000
_cell.angle_alpha   90.00
_cell.angle_beta   90.00
_cell.angle_gamma   90.00
#
_symmetry.space_group_name_H-M   'P 1'
#
loop_
_entity.id
_entity.type
_entity.pdbx_description
1 polymer ?
#
loop_
_entity_poly.entity_id
_entity_poly.type
_entity_poly.pdbx_seq_one_letter_code
_entity_poly.pdbx_strand_id
1 'polypeptide(L)' 'MTRASAPIGTAFRVLLMAGGGLVILLGIAVLFFGHARIVDMAVGPRLAVGLVLRGTEAALVWGGVWCCVRGWNGGREPA' A
#
# COMPACT_ATOMS: atom_id res chain seq x y z
N MET A 1 -25.99 -13.54 2.79
CA MET A 1 -26.25 -12.72 1.58
C MET A 1 -24.93 -12.13 1.12
N THR A 2 -24.30 -12.71 0.10
CA THR A 2 -23.13 -12.10 -0.57
C THR A 2 -23.64 -10.99 -1.47
N ARG A 3 -23.49 -9.73 -1.04
CA ARG A 3 -23.81 -8.56 -1.87
C ARG A 3 -22.86 -8.62 -3.07
N ALA A 4 -23.39 -8.90 -4.26
CA ALA A 4 -22.60 -8.87 -5.49
C ALA A 4 -21.95 -7.49 -5.61
N SER A 5 -20.62 -7.44 -5.75
CA SER A 5 -19.89 -6.20 -5.94
C SER A 5 -20.42 -5.49 -7.18
N ALA A 6 -20.80 -4.22 -7.06
CA ALA A 6 -21.20 -3.42 -8.21
C ALA A 6 -20.11 -3.49 -9.30
N PRO A 7 -20.47 -3.62 -10.59
CA PRO A 7 -19.50 -3.66 -11.66
C PRO A 7 -18.67 -2.37 -11.64
N ILE A 8 -17.37 -2.53 -11.76
CA ILE A 8 -16.40 -1.44 -11.75
C ILE A 8 -15.77 -1.39 -13.14
N GLY A 9 -15.73 -0.21 -13.74
CA GLY A 9 -15.16 -0.07 -15.07
C GLY A 9 -13.71 -0.53 -15.16
N THR A 10 -13.39 -1.20 -16.27
CA THR A 10 -12.11 -1.88 -16.47
C THR A 10 -10.93 -0.93 -16.26
N ALA A 11 -11.03 0.32 -16.73
CA ALA A 11 -10.00 1.34 -16.52
C ALA A 11 -9.75 1.64 -15.03
N PHE A 12 -10.82 1.78 -14.24
CA PHE A 12 -10.71 2.04 -12.80
C PHE A 12 -10.14 0.83 -12.04
N ARG A 13 -10.49 -0.39 -12.44
CA ARG A 13 -9.90 -1.61 -11.87
C ARG A 13 -8.40 -1.69 -12.11
N VAL A 14 -7.95 -1.42 -13.33
CA VAL A 14 -6.53 -1.39 -13.69
C VAL A 14 -5.82 -0.30 -12.90
N LEU A 15 -6.42 0.89 -12.77
CA LEU A 15 -5.85 1.99 -11.99
C LEU A 15 -5.68 1.62 -10.51
N LEU A 16 -6.66 0.94 -9.91
CA LEU A 16 -6.57 0.46 -8.52
C LEU A 16 -5.45 -0.57 -8.33
N MET A 17 -5.29 -1.51 -9.27
CA MET A 17 -4.22 -2.50 -9.20
C MET A 17 -2.83 -1.87 -9.41
N ALA A 18 -2.68 -1.06 -10.44
CA ALA A 18 -1.41 -0.40 -10.76
C ALA A 18 -1.02 0.58 -9.64
N GLY A 19 -1.98 1.41 -9.20
CA GLY A 19 -1.79 2.33 -8.08
C GLY A 19 -1.47 1.61 -6.77
N GLY A 20 -2.22 0.54 -6.44
CA GLY A 20 -1.95 -0.26 -5.24
C GLY A 20 -0.56 -0.90 -5.26
N GLY A 21 -0.15 -1.46 -6.41
CA GLY A 21 1.20 -1.99 -6.59
C GLY A 21 2.29 -0.92 -6.43
N LEU A 22 2.09 0.27 -7.01
CA LEU A 22 3.02 1.38 -6.90
C LEU A 22 3.19 1.83 -5.43
N VAL A 23 2.09 1.91 -4.68
CA VAL A 23 2.10 2.28 -3.25
C VAL A 23 2.87 1.25 -2.42
N ILE A 24 2.73 -0.05 -2.72
CA ILE A 24 3.51 -1.11 -2.06
C ILE A 24 5.01 -0.93 -2.36
N LEU A 25 5.39 -0.73 -3.62
CA LEU A 25 6.79 -0.51 -4.01
C LEU A 25 7.39 0.73 -3.34
N LEU A 26 6.61 1.81 -3.23
CA LEU A 26 7.02 3.01 -2.50
C LEU A 26 7.26 2.73 -1.02
N GLY A 27 6.37 1.95 -0.37
CA GLY A 27 6.56 1.52 1.02
C GLY A 27 7.85 0.72 1.23
N ILE A 28 8.15 -0.21 0.31
CA ILE A 28 9.40 -0.98 0.32
C ILE A 28 10.61 -0.07 0.16
N ALA A 29 10.57 0.89 -0.77
CA ALA A 29 11.66 1.84 -0.97
C ALA A 29 11.91 2.71 0.27
N VAL A 30 10.85 3.26 0.87
CA VAL A 30 10.93 4.05 2.10
C VAL A 30 11.60 3.25 3.23
N LEU A 31 11.25 1.97 3.39
CA LEU A 31 11.92 1.10 4.37
C LEU A 31 13.40 0.93 4.07
N PHE A 32 13.73 0.59 2.83
CA PHE A 32 15.10 0.27 2.46
C PHE A 32 16.02 1.48 2.68
N PHE A 33 15.61 2.66 2.21
CA PHE A 33 16.38 3.90 2.36
C PHE A 33 16.31 4.49 3.78
N GLY A 34 15.16 4.36 4.45
CA GLY A 34 14.97 4.83 5.82
C GLY A 34 15.74 4.01 6.84
N HIS A 35 15.82 2.69 6.66
CA HIS A 35 16.58 1.81 7.53
C HIS A 35 18.07 2.16 7.54
N ALA A 36 18.66 2.47 6.38
CA ALA A 36 20.07 2.89 6.29
C ALA A 36 20.37 4.14 7.13
N ARG A 37 19.43 5.08 7.24
CA ARG A 37 19.59 6.31 8.04
C ARG A 37 19.37 6.10 9.54
N ILE A 38 18.57 5.11 9.94
CA ILE A 38 18.26 4.83 11.35
C ILE A 38 19.43 4.13 12.05
N VAL A 39 20.22 3.33 11.34
CA VAL A 39 21.29 2.52 11.93
C VAL A 39 22.35 3.39 12.64
N ASP A 40 22.57 4.61 12.14
CA ASP A 40 23.56 5.56 12.67
C ASP A 40 23.04 6.48 13.80
N MET A 41 21.76 6.37 14.20
CA MET A 41 21.16 7.25 15.21
C MET A 41 21.33 6.74 16.64
N ALA A 42 21.46 7.67 17.60
CA ALA A 42 21.39 7.41 19.03
C ALA A 42 20.02 6.82 19.44
N VAL A 43 19.98 6.04 20.54
CA VAL A 43 18.86 5.16 20.94
C VAL A 43 17.49 5.84 20.98
N GLY A 44 17.35 7.04 21.56
CA GLY A 44 16.07 7.75 21.67
C GLY A 44 15.48 8.14 20.30
N PRO A 45 16.20 8.94 19.49
CA PRO A 45 15.79 9.29 18.13
C PRO A 45 15.53 8.08 17.23
N ARG A 46 16.30 7.01 17.41
CA ARG A 46 16.15 5.74 16.68
C ARG A 46 14.75 5.12 16.86
N LEU A 47 14.21 5.15 18.08
CA LEU A 47 12.91 4.56 18.39
C LEU A 47 11.76 5.37 17.79
N ALA A 48 11.80 6.70 17.91
CA ALA A 48 10.77 7.58 17.36
C ALA A 48 10.73 7.51 15.83
N VAL A 49 11.89 7.61 15.17
CA VAL A 49 12.00 7.51 13.71
C VAL A 49 11.63 6.11 13.23
N GLY A 50 12.05 5.06 13.94
CA GLY A 50 11.68 3.68 13.64
C GLY A 50 10.19 3.41 13.72
N LEU A 51 9.50 3.98 14.72
CA LEU A 51 8.04 3.85 14.87
C LEU A 51 7.30 4.53 13.72
N VAL A 52 7.71 5.74 13.34
CA VAL A 52 7.14 6.46 12.20
C VAL A 52 7.34 5.65 10.91
N LEU A 53 8.55 5.12 10.69
CA LEU A 53 8.85 4.31 9.50
C LEU A 53 7.99 3.04 9.42
N ARG A 54 7.80 2.35 10.54
CA ARG A 54 6.90 1.18 10.60
C ARG A 54 5.43 1.56 10.42
N GLY A 55 4.98 2.68 10.97
CA GLY A 55 3.63 3.18 10.76
C GLY A 55 3.36 3.52 9.28
N THR A 56 4.30 4.21 8.65
CA THR A 56 4.24 4.55 7.22
C THR A 56 4.24 3.32 6.33
N GLU A 57 5.11 2.34 6.61
CA GLU A 57 5.09 1.05 5.90
C GLU A 57 3.74 0.35 6.06
N ALA A 58 3.25 0.21 7.29
CA ALA A 58 2.00 -0.48 7.54
C ALA A 58 0.87 0.18 6.74
N ALA A 59 0.82 1.52 6.74
CA ALA A 59 -0.17 2.27 5.96
C ALA A 59 -0.03 2.09 4.44
N LEU A 60 1.19 2.15 3.90
CA LEU A 60 1.42 2.01 2.45
C LEU A 60 1.16 0.57 1.98
N VAL A 61 1.67 -0.42 2.69
CA VAL A 61 1.48 -1.83 2.34
C VAL A 61 0.01 -2.22 2.48
N TRP A 62 -0.64 -1.91 3.60
CA TRP A 62 -2.07 -2.21 3.75
C TRP A 62 -2.95 -1.44 2.78
N GLY A 63 -2.68 -0.14 2.58
CA GLY A 63 -3.43 0.69 1.64
C GLY A 63 -3.29 0.20 0.21
N GLY A 64 -2.08 -0.15 -0.21
CA GLY A 64 -1.81 -0.69 -1.54
C GLY A 64 -2.45 -2.07 -1.76
N VAL A 65 -2.35 -2.97 -0.79
CA VAL A 65 -3.02 -4.29 -0.82
C VAL A 65 -4.54 -4.11 -0.90
N TRP A 66 -5.10 -3.21 -0.10
CA TRP A 66 -6.54 -2.91 -0.13
C TRP A 66 -6.98 -2.42 -1.51
N CYS A 67 -6.23 -1.51 -2.15
CA CYS A 67 -6.50 -1.06 -3.51
C CYS A 67 -6.46 -2.21 -4.52
N CYS A 68 -5.42 -3.05 -4.46
CA CYS A 68 -5.29 -4.22 -5.34
C CYS A 68 -6.47 -5.20 -5.17
N VAL A 69 -6.86 -5.50 -3.93
CA VAL A 69 -7.99 -6.40 -3.62
C VAL A 69 -9.31 -5.81 -4.13
N ARG A 70 -9.53 -4.50 -3.99
CA ARG A 70 -10.73 -3.83 -4.51
C ARG A 70 -10.76 -3.84 -6.04
N GLY A 71 -9.64 -3.61 -6.71
CA GLY A 71 -9.51 -3.72 -8.16
C GLY A 71 -9.77 -5.15 -8.66
N TRP A 72 -9.23 -6.15 -7.94
CA TRP A 72 -9.41 -7.57 -8.24
C TRP A 72 -10.87 -8.01 -8.12
N ASN A 73 -11.49 -7.69 -6.97
CA ASN A 73 -12.87 -8.09 -6.63
C ASN A 73 -13.97 -7.23 -7.26
N GLY A 74 -13.62 -6.11 -7.91
CA GLY A 74 -14.57 -5.34 -8.73
C GLY A 74 -15.09 -6.20 -9.88
N GLY A 75 -16.41 -6.38 -9.96
CA GLY A 75 -17.03 -7.10 -11.08
C GLY A 75 -16.67 -6.45 -12.42
N ARG A 76 -16.55 -7.25 -13.49
CA ARG A 76 -16.39 -6.70 -14.85
C ARG A 76 -17.68 -6.00 -15.24
N GLU A 77 -17.58 -4.79 -15.79
CA GLU A 77 -18.71 -4.20 -16.52
C GLU A 77 -19.10 -5.13 -17.68
N PRO A 78 -20.41 -5.40 -17.87
CA PRO A 78 -20.86 -6.10 -19.06
C PRO A 78 -20.54 -5.26 -20.30
N ALA A 79 -19.98 -5.92 -21.32
CA ALA A 79 -19.61 -5.33 -22.60
C ALA A 79 -20.82 -4.94 -23.44
#